data_AF-A0A3E0AVY0-F1
#
_entry.id   AF-A0A3E0AVY0-F1
#
_cell.length_a   1.000
_cell.length_b   1.000
_cell.length_c   1.000
_cell.angle_alpha   90.00
_cell.angle_beta   90.00
_cell.angle_gamma   90.00
#
_symmetry.space_group_name_H-M   'P 1'
#
loop_
_entity.id
_entity.type
_entity.pdbx_description
1 polymer ?
#
loop_
_entity_poly.entity_id
_entity_poly.type
_entity_poly.pdbx_seq_one_letter_code
_entity_poly.pdbx_strand_id
1 'polypeptide(L)'
;MLQAISDNPMLMILVIFVINIIYVTFLTMRTIMTLKGYRFVAAAFSILETFVYVIGLGLVLDNLDRPQNIVAYALGFGVGILVGTKIEEKLALGYTVVNVTAAKKDIDLPNDLRNLGYGVTHSHQYGRDGQRTVMQILTPRKYERKLIETIIELDDRAFIISHEPKNIHGGFWTKGLSRRKMSNYQPENVEEVLEEVYEAQEQGEVHDTAQKTEKKEI
;
A
#
# COMPACT_ATOMS: atom_id res chain seq x y z
N MET A 1 26.87 31.95 -8.55
CA MET A 1 25.56 31.37 -8.92
C MET A 1 24.41 32.01 -8.15
N LEU A 2 24.47 32.14 -6.82
CA LEU A 2 23.41 32.83 -6.03
C LEU A 2 23.18 34.30 -6.45
N GLN A 3 24.24 35.03 -6.82
CA GLN A 3 24.10 36.41 -7.34
C GLN A 3 23.33 36.49 -8.68
N ALA A 4 23.50 35.54 -9.61
CA ALA A 4 22.79 35.56 -10.89
C ALA A 4 21.27 35.29 -10.78
N ILE A 5 20.85 34.70 -9.65
CA ILE A 5 19.43 34.46 -9.32
C ILE A 5 18.81 35.72 -8.70
N SER A 6 19.61 36.53 -8.01
CA SER A 6 19.18 37.80 -7.39
C SER A 6 18.75 38.86 -8.41
N ASP A 7 19.31 38.82 -9.62
CA ASP A 7 19.06 39.84 -10.65
C ASP A 7 17.67 39.73 -11.30
N ASN A 8 17.00 38.59 -11.16
CA ASN A 8 15.68 38.33 -11.75
C ASN A 8 14.61 38.04 -10.67
N PRO A 9 13.71 39.01 -10.36
CA PRO A 9 12.67 38.87 -9.33
C PRO A 9 11.79 37.63 -9.47
N MET A 10 11.40 37.29 -10.71
CA MET A 10 10.55 36.13 -10.98
C MET A 10 11.28 34.80 -10.80
N LEU A 11 12.58 34.76 -11.09
CA LEU A 11 13.40 33.57 -10.91
C LEU A 11 13.59 33.28 -9.41
N MET A 12 13.81 34.33 -8.61
CA MET A 12 13.86 34.21 -7.16
C MET A 12 12.57 33.64 -6.56
N ILE A 13 11.40 34.15 -6.97
CA ILE A 13 10.09 33.66 -6.53
C ILE A 13 9.95 32.16 -6.83
N LEU A 14 10.32 31.73 -8.04
CA LEU A 14 10.22 30.33 -8.45
C LEU A 14 11.18 29.43 -7.66
N VAL A 15 12.41 29.90 -7.40
CA VAL A 15 13.38 29.16 -6.58
C VAL A 15 12.88 28.99 -5.15
N ILE A 16 12.36 30.05 -4.53
CA ILE A 16 11.75 29.99 -3.19
C ILE A 16 10.58 29.00 -3.16
N PHE A 17 9.73 29.03 -4.19
CA PHE A 17 8.62 28.10 -4.30
C PHE A 17 9.09 26.64 -4.40
N VAL A 18 10.04 26.33 -5.28
CA VAL A 18 10.53 24.96 -5.49
C VAL A 18 11.30 24.44 -4.28
N ILE A 19 12.20 25.23 -3.69
CA ILE A 19 12.95 24.78 -2.51
C ILE A 19 12.02 24.50 -1.33
N ASN A 20 10.94 25.28 -1.20
CA ASN A 20 9.97 25.06 -0.15
C ASN A 20 9.12 23.80 -0.39
N ILE A 21 8.74 23.51 -1.64
CA ILE A 21 8.11 22.23 -1.98
C ILE A 21 9.00 21.06 -1.54
N ILE A 22 10.30 21.12 -1.85
CA ILE A 22 11.25 20.08 -1.48
C ILE A 22 11.37 19.95 0.04
N TYR A 23 11.52 21.07 0.75
CA TYR A 23 11.56 21.10 2.21
C TYR A 23 10.33 20.42 2.82
N VAL A 24 9.13 20.85 2.41
CA VAL A 24 7.88 20.35 2.99
C VAL A 24 7.62 18.91 2.60
N THR A 25 8.01 18.50 1.40
CA THR A 25 7.96 17.09 1.00
C THR A 25 8.78 16.21 1.95
N PHE A 26 10.01 16.62 2.27
CA PHE A 26 10.84 15.88 3.23
C PHE A 26 10.29 15.91 4.65
N LEU A 27 9.74 17.05 5.09
CA LEU A 27 9.05 17.22 6.37
C LEU A 27 7.86 16.26 6.50
N THR A 28 7.03 16.17 5.47
CA THR A 28 5.90 15.24 5.41
C THR A 28 6.37 13.79 5.44
N MET A 29 7.39 13.44 4.63
CA MET A 29 7.96 12.09 4.60
C MET A 29 8.52 11.67 5.95
N ARG A 30 9.30 12.54 6.62
CA ARG A 30 9.79 12.30 7.99
C ARG A 30 8.65 12.01 8.97
N THR A 31 7.59 12.80 8.89
CA THR A 31 6.43 12.70 9.78
C THR A 31 5.73 11.35 9.59
N ILE A 32 5.46 10.95 8.34
CA ILE A 32 4.80 9.68 8.06
C ILE A 32 5.69 8.49 8.46
N MET A 33 6.99 8.55 8.18
CA MET A 33 7.93 7.49 8.60
C MET A 33 7.99 7.32 10.12
N THR A 34 7.94 8.43 10.87
CA THR A 34 7.88 8.41 12.34
C THR A 34 6.60 7.74 12.83
N LEU A 35 5.44 8.12 12.27
CA LEU A 35 4.15 7.54 12.63
C LEU A 35 4.07 6.04 12.31
N LYS A 36 4.73 5.61 11.23
CA LYS A 36 4.84 4.19 10.83
C LYS A 36 5.92 3.40 11.59
N GLY A 37 6.66 4.05 12.48
CA GLY A 37 7.68 3.39 13.31
C GLY A 37 9.02 3.12 12.60
N TYR A 38 9.24 3.64 11.40
CA TYR A 38 10.52 3.53 10.66
C TYR A 38 11.54 4.55 11.19
N ARG A 39 12.01 4.35 12.42
CA ARG A 39 12.81 5.31 13.19
C ARG A 39 14.10 5.76 12.48
N PHE A 40 14.86 4.83 11.92
CA PHE A 40 16.13 5.15 11.23
C PHE A 40 15.92 5.89 9.91
N VAL A 41 14.88 5.51 9.15
CA VAL A 41 14.53 6.17 7.89
C VAL A 41 14.03 7.58 8.18
N ALA A 42 13.20 7.77 9.21
CA ALA A 42 12.76 9.08 9.66
C ALA A 42 13.94 9.98 10.07
N ALA A 43 14.93 9.44 10.79
CA ALA A 43 16.13 10.18 11.17
C ALA A 43 16.94 10.65 9.95
N ALA A 44 17.12 9.79 8.94
CA ALA A 44 17.81 10.15 7.70
C ALA A 44 17.06 11.28 6.95
N PHE A 45 15.74 11.19 6.83
CA PHE A 45 14.93 12.26 6.26
C PHE A 45 15.03 13.57 7.05
N SER A 46 15.08 13.50 8.38
CA SER A 46 15.24 14.70 9.23
C SER A 46 16.57 15.41 9.00
N ILE A 47 17.66 14.66 8.75
CA ILE A 47 18.97 15.24 8.42
C ILE A 47 18.91 15.96 7.07
N LEU A 48 18.38 15.30 6.04
CA LEU A 48 18.24 15.89 4.70
C LEU A 48 17.33 17.13 4.72
N GLU A 49 16.19 17.03 5.39
CA GLU A 49 15.26 18.14 5.57
C GLU A 49 15.94 19.35 6.24
N THR A 50 16.78 19.12 7.26
CA THR A 50 17.48 20.20 7.97
C THR A 50 18.44 20.96 7.04
N PHE A 51 19.15 20.26 6.14
CA PHE A 51 19.99 20.94 5.14
C PHE A 51 19.18 21.82 4.21
N VAL A 52 18.05 21.31 3.69
CA VAL A 52 17.16 22.08 2.81
C VAL A 52 16.55 23.26 3.58
N TYR A 53 16.17 23.07 4.83
CA TYR A 53 15.59 24.10 5.69
C TYR A 53 16.56 25.26 5.92
N VAL A 54 17.82 24.98 6.27
CA VAL A 54 18.83 26.05 6.51
C VAL A 54 19.06 26.87 5.24
N ILE A 55 19.16 26.21 4.08
CA ILE A 55 19.35 26.90 2.79
C ILE A 55 18.10 27.69 2.41
N GLY A 56 16.92 27.08 2.51
CA GLY A 56 15.65 27.70 2.13
C GLY A 56 15.27 28.87 3.03
N LEU A 57 15.49 28.74 4.34
CA LEU A 57 15.24 29.82 5.30
C LEU A 57 16.12 31.04 5.00
N GLY A 58 17.41 30.83 4.73
CA GLY A 58 18.31 31.93 4.34
C GLY A 58 17.78 32.71 3.13
N LEU A 59 17.36 32.00 2.07
CA LEU A 59 16.81 32.62 0.87
C LEU A 59 15.53 33.43 1.12
N VAL A 60 14.66 32.96 2.01
CA VAL A 60 13.40 33.64 2.33
C VAL A 60 13.67 34.89 3.17
N LEU A 61 14.53 34.77 4.19
CA LEU A 61 14.86 35.88 5.09
C LEU A 61 15.57 37.00 4.35
N ASP A 62 16.48 36.68 3.44
CA ASP A 62 17.21 37.67 2.61
C ASP A 62 16.29 38.42 1.64
N ASN A 63 15.06 37.93 1.41
CA ASN A 63 14.11 38.51 0.46
C ASN A 63 12.74 38.81 1.08
N LEU A 64 12.69 39.09 2.39
CA LEU A 64 11.48 39.43 3.15
C LEU A 64 10.80 40.73 2.69
N ASP A 65 11.56 41.62 2.06
CA ASP A 65 11.09 42.95 1.64
C ASP A 65 9.96 42.91 0.59
N ARG A 66 9.70 41.74 0.00
CA ARG A 66 8.70 41.54 -1.04
C ARG A 66 7.60 40.58 -0.58
N PRO A 67 6.34 41.04 -0.44
CA PRO A 67 5.25 40.18 0.01
C PRO A 67 4.96 39.01 -0.94
N GLN A 68 5.33 39.13 -2.22
CA GLN A 68 5.18 38.04 -3.21
C GLN A 68 5.98 36.79 -2.82
N ASN A 69 7.15 36.95 -2.20
CA ASN A 69 7.99 35.83 -1.77
C ASN A 69 7.35 35.06 -0.62
N ILE A 70 6.66 35.76 0.28
CA ILE A 70 5.91 35.16 1.39
C ILE A 70 4.73 34.35 0.87
N VAL A 71 4.02 34.88 -0.14
CA VAL A 71 2.92 34.14 -0.79
C VAL A 71 3.45 32.89 -1.51
N ALA A 72 4.54 33.01 -2.25
CA ALA A 72 5.18 31.88 -2.90
C ALA A 72 5.65 30.83 -1.89
N TYR A 73 6.17 31.25 -0.73
CA TYR A 73 6.49 30.34 0.37
C TYR A 73 5.23 29.61 0.87
N ALA A 74 4.16 30.33 1.20
CA ALA A 74 2.92 29.71 1.68
C ALA A 74 2.31 28.71 0.66
N LEU A 75 2.30 29.06 -0.63
CA LEU A 75 1.83 28.17 -1.70
C LEU A 75 2.74 26.95 -1.86
N GLY A 76 4.06 27.15 -1.82
CA GLY A 76 5.03 26.06 -1.88
C GLY A 76 4.85 25.07 -0.74
N PHE A 77 4.49 25.57 0.45
CA PHE A 77 4.20 24.73 1.61
C PHE A 77 2.98 23.83 1.38
N GLY A 78 1.86 24.42 0.94
CA GLY A 78 0.64 23.64 0.64
C GLY A 78 0.86 22.59 -0.46
N VAL A 79 1.54 22.98 -1.54
CA VAL A 79 1.87 22.05 -2.65
C VAL A 79 2.83 20.95 -2.17
N GLY A 80 3.81 21.29 -1.35
CA GLY A 80 4.75 20.33 -0.78
C GLY A 80 4.07 19.24 0.05
N ILE A 81 3.02 19.58 0.81
CA ILE A 81 2.21 18.56 1.54
C ILE A 81 1.56 17.61 0.55
N LEU A 82 0.89 18.12 -0.49
CA LEU A 82 0.21 17.29 -1.49
C LEU A 82 1.20 16.35 -2.21
N VAL A 83 2.38 16.87 -2.55
CA VAL A 83 3.44 16.07 -3.17
C VAL A 83 3.96 15.00 -2.21
N GLY A 84 4.24 15.37 -0.95
CA GLY A 84 4.70 14.44 0.09
C GLY A 84 3.71 13.31 0.35
N THR A 85 2.42 13.63 0.50
CA THR A 85 1.36 12.63 0.66
C THR A 85 1.26 11.73 -0.56
N LYS A 86 1.31 12.27 -1.77
CA LYS A 86 1.24 11.47 -3.01
C LYS A 86 2.45 10.53 -3.19
N ILE A 87 3.64 10.96 -2.77
CA ILE A 87 4.82 10.09 -2.74
C ILE A 87 4.60 8.95 -1.75
N GLU A 88 4.05 9.25 -0.57
CA GLU A 88 3.78 8.23 0.43
C GLU A 88 2.74 7.20 -0.01
N GLU A 89 1.63 7.65 -0.62
CA GLU A 89 0.61 6.78 -1.22
C GLU A 89 1.25 5.80 -2.21
N LYS A 90 2.19 6.27 -3.04
CA LYS A 90 2.90 5.45 -4.02
C LYS A 90 3.86 4.46 -3.37
N LEU A 91 4.48 4.82 -2.25
CA LEU A 91 5.35 3.94 -1.48
C LEU A 91 4.56 2.81 -0.79
N ALA A 92 3.26 3.01 -0.52
CA ALA A 92 2.32 2.01 -0.02
C ALA A 92 2.90 1.16 1.12
N LEU A 93 3.56 1.83 2.07
CA LEU A 93 4.31 1.17 3.14
C LEU A 93 3.39 0.52 4.15
N GLY A 94 3.75 -0.70 4.54
CA GLY A 94 3.10 -1.45 5.61
C GLY A 94 2.19 -2.58 5.10
N TYR A 95 1.42 -3.12 6.05
CA TYR A 95 0.38 -4.11 5.81
C TYR A 95 -0.95 -3.52 6.24
N THR A 96 -2.03 -4.00 5.66
CA THR A 96 -3.40 -3.74 6.09
C THR A 96 -4.07 -5.07 6.38
N VAL A 97 -5.01 -5.06 7.32
CA VAL A 97 -5.85 -6.20 7.62
C VAL A 97 -7.24 -5.89 7.08
N VAL A 98 -7.73 -6.75 6.21
CA VAL A 98 -9.06 -6.65 5.60
C VAL A 98 -9.94 -7.74 6.20
N ASN A 99 -10.98 -7.33 6.91
CA ASN A 99 -12.05 -8.20 7.38
C ASN A 99 -13.14 -8.25 6.31
N VAL A 100 -13.52 -9.45 5.92
CA VAL A 100 -14.54 -9.68 4.90
C VAL A 100 -15.57 -10.66 5.44
N THR A 101 -16.84 -10.31 5.32
CA THR A 101 -17.96 -11.19 5.59
C THR A 101 -18.60 -11.56 4.26
N ALA A 102 -18.53 -12.84 3.89
CA ALA A 102 -19.10 -13.35 2.66
C ALA A 102 -20.64 -13.36 2.70
N ALA A 103 -21.27 -12.90 1.63
CA ALA A 103 -22.71 -12.90 1.44
C ALA A 103 -23.21 -14.12 0.66
N LYS A 104 -22.40 -14.71 -0.22
CA LYS A 104 -22.70 -15.98 -0.90
C LYS A 104 -22.21 -17.17 -0.05
N LYS A 105 -23.03 -18.22 0.07
CA LYS A 105 -22.69 -19.42 0.86
C LYS A 105 -21.94 -20.48 0.06
N ASP A 106 -22.10 -20.47 -1.26
CA ASP A 106 -21.63 -21.55 -2.15
C ASP A 106 -20.26 -21.26 -2.76
N ILE A 107 -19.61 -20.14 -2.40
CA ILE A 107 -18.28 -19.79 -2.90
C ILE A 107 -17.25 -20.14 -1.84
N ASP A 108 -16.22 -20.89 -2.23
CA ASP A 108 -15.03 -21.15 -1.39
C ASP A 108 -14.03 -19.99 -1.45
N LEU A 109 -14.55 -18.79 -1.17
CA LEU A 109 -13.81 -17.53 -1.20
C LEU A 109 -12.52 -17.57 -0.35
N PRO A 110 -12.45 -18.26 0.81
CA PRO A 110 -11.21 -18.42 1.54
C PRO A 110 -10.11 -19.18 0.79
N ASN A 111 -10.47 -20.16 -0.04
CA ASN A 111 -9.49 -20.96 -0.78
C ASN A 111 -9.06 -20.25 -2.07
N ASP A 112 -10.00 -19.61 -2.77
CA ASP A 112 -9.73 -18.74 -3.92
C ASP A 112 -8.64 -17.70 -3.58
N LEU A 113 -8.84 -16.98 -2.49
CA LEU A 113 -7.90 -15.96 -2.03
C LEU A 113 -6.54 -16.54 -1.62
N ARG A 114 -6.48 -17.76 -1.07
CA ARG A 114 -5.21 -18.43 -0.77
C ARG A 114 -4.48 -18.84 -2.05
N ASN A 115 -5.20 -19.31 -3.06
CA ASN A 115 -4.64 -19.67 -4.36
C ASN A 115 -3.99 -18.46 -5.05
N LEU A 116 -4.61 -17.28 -4.91
CA LEU A 116 -4.09 -15.98 -5.35
C LEU A 116 -2.89 -15.48 -4.52
N GLY A 117 -2.56 -16.16 -3.42
CA GLY A 117 -1.39 -15.90 -2.58
C GLY A 117 -1.64 -14.99 -1.38
N TYR A 118 -2.89 -14.73 -1.01
CA TYR A 118 -3.24 -14.00 0.20
C TYR A 118 -3.22 -14.89 1.45
N GLY A 119 -2.82 -14.31 2.58
CA GLY A 119 -2.91 -14.96 3.87
C GLY A 119 -4.31 -14.81 4.45
N VAL A 120 -5.11 -15.88 4.41
CA VAL A 120 -6.52 -15.87 4.84
C VAL A 120 -6.74 -16.78 6.04
N THR A 121 -7.26 -16.19 7.13
CA THR A 121 -7.86 -16.91 8.25
C THR A 121 -9.37 -16.72 8.18
N HIS A 122 -10.14 -17.82 8.21
CA HIS A 122 -11.60 -17.75 8.16
C HIS A 122 -12.23 -18.47 9.34
N SER A 123 -13.46 -18.09 9.67
CA SER A 123 -14.31 -18.70 10.70
C SER A 123 -15.78 -18.60 10.28
N HIS A 124 -16.63 -19.46 10.83
CA HIS A 124 -18.07 -19.34 10.64
C HIS A 124 -18.68 -18.56 11.81
N GLN A 125 -19.44 -17.51 11.50
CA GLN A 125 -20.14 -16.68 12.46
C GLN A 125 -21.64 -16.65 12.15
N TYR A 126 -22.47 -16.40 13.15
CA TYR A 126 -23.92 -16.32 12.99
C TYR A 126 -24.36 -14.87 13.05
N GLY A 127 -24.97 -14.39 11.96
CA GLY A 127 -25.65 -13.10 11.91
C GLY A 127 -27.16 -13.27 12.03
N ARG A 128 -27.88 -12.15 11.91
CA ARG A 128 -29.36 -12.14 11.88
C ARG A 128 -29.93 -13.08 10.81
N ASP A 129 -29.29 -13.09 9.64
CA ASP A 129 -29.77 -13.82 8.47
C ASP A 129 -29.12 -15.22 8.34
N GLY A 130 -28.54 -15.72 9.43
CA GLY A 130 -27.96 -17.06 9.55
C GLY A 130 -26.42 -17.11 9.53
N GLN A 131 -25.87 -18.31 9.29
CA GLN A 131 -24.43 -18.53 9.26
C GLN A 131 -23.78 -17.82 8.06
N ARG A 132 -22.68 -17.11 8.34
CA ARG A 132 -21.84 -16.38 7.40
C ARG A 132 -20.38 -16.78 7.60
N THR A 133 -19.62 -16.83 6.52
CA THR A 133 -18.16 -17.01 6.60
C THR A 133 -17.52 -15.63 6.77
N VAL A 134 -16.77 -15.46 7.85
CA VAL A 134 -16.02 -14.25 8.16
C VAL A 134 -14.55 -14.57 8.06
N MET A 135 -13.82 -13.74 7.36
CA MET A 135 -12.40 -13.94 7.10
C MET A 135 -11.61 -12.66 7.36
N GLN A 136 -10.40 -12.87 7.85
CA GLN A 136 -9.43 -11.85 8.11
C GLN A 136 -8.23 -12.10 7.21
N ILE A 137 -7.93 -11.11 6.38
CA ILE A 137 -6.94 -11.19 5.32
C ILE A 137 -5.84 -10.18 5.60
N LEU A 138 -4.60 -10.63 5.74
CA LEU A 138 -3.46 -9.71 5.77
C LEU A 138 -2.96 -9.52 4.34
N THR A 139 -2.86 -8.28 3.91
CA THR A 139 -2.30 -7.94 2.60
C THR A 139 -1.33 -6.77 2.72
N PRO A 140 -0.24 -6.73 1.93
CA PRO A 140 0.56 -5.51 1.81
C PRO A 140 -0.34 -4.36 1.34
N ARG A 141 -0.15 -3.14 1.87
CA ARG A 141 -1.01 -1.99 1.57
C ARG A 141 -1.12 -1.70 0.06
N LYS A 142 -0.04 -1.94 -0.69
CA LYS A 142 -0.01 -1.83 -2.16
C LYS A 142 -1.08 -2.67 -2.85
N TYR A 143 -1.47 -3.81 -2.28
CA TYR A 143 -2.43 -4.75 -2.86
C TYR A 143 -3.81 -4.67 -2.20
N GLU A 144 -4.06 -3.71 -1.30
CA GLU A 144 -5.36 -3.54 -0.66
C GLU A 144 -6.47 -3.30 -1.68
N ARG A 145 -6.29 -2.30 -2.56
CA ARG A 145 -7.29 -1.96 -3.57
C ARG A 145 -7.58 -3.14 -4.48
N LYS A 146 -6.52 -3.82 -4.93
CA LYS A 146 -6.62 -5.01 -5.76
C LYS A 146 -7.40 -6.13 -5.06
N LEU A 147 -7.11 -6.40 -3.79
CA LEU A 147 -7.82 -7.40 -3.00
C LEU A 147 -9.32 -7.07 -2.90
N ILE A 148 -9.66 -5.80 -2.64
CA ILE A 148 -11.05 -5.34 -2.53
C ILE A 148 -11.77 -5.52 -3.87
N GLU A 149 -11.15 -5.11 -4.98
CA GLU A 149 -11.69 -5.30 -6.35
C GLU A 149 -11.94 -6.80 -6.62
N THR A 150 -10.95 -7.66 -6.34
CA THR A 150 -11.09 -9.12 -6.49
C THR A 150 -12.24 -9.70 -5.67
N ILE A 151 -12.41 -9.25 -4.41
CA ILE A 151 -13.51 -9.73 -3.57
C ILE A 151 -14.86 -9.30 -4.13
N ILE A 152 -14.98 -8.07 -4.62
CA ILE A 152 -16.23 -7.53 -5.19
C ILE A 152 -16.62 -8.30 -6.46
N GLU A 153 -15.65 -8.71 -7.28
CA GLU A 153 -15.93 -9.52 -8.46
C GLU A 153 -16.45 -10.92 -8.10
N LEU A 154 -15.84 -11.59 -7.11
CA LEU A 154 -16.28 -12.91 -6.65
C LEU A 154 -17.61 -12.84 -5.86
N ASP A 155 -17.74 -11.86 -4.97
CA ASP A 155 -18.91 -11.63 -4.12
C ASP A 155 -19.25 -10.13 -4.00
N ASP A 156 -20.10 -9.68 -4.92
CA ASP A 156 -20.62 -8.32 -5.06
C ASP A 156 -21.36 -7.78 -3.82
N ARG A 157 -21.82 -8.67 -2.94
CA ARG A 157 -22.53 -8.32 -1.69
C ARG A 157 -21.68 -8.52 -0.45
N ALA A 158 -20.39 -8.83 -0.59
CA ALA A 158 -19.49 -8.99 0.54
C ALA A 158 -19.37 -7.69 1.34
N PHE A 159 -19.36 -7.83 2.67
CA PHE A 159 -19.12 -6.70 3.57
C PHE A 159 -17.63 -6.64 3.93
N ILE A 160 -16.98 -5.49 3.64
CA ILE A 160 -15.53 -5.34 3.71
C ILE A 160 -15.17 -4.18 4.65
N ILE A 161 -14.25 -4.42 5.58
CA ILE A 161 -13.64 -3.39 6.45
C ILE A 161 -12.12 -3.56 6.43
N SER A 162 -11.37 -2.50 6.12
CA SER A 162 -9.92 -2.49 6.27
C SER A 162 -9.45 -1.67 7.48
N HIS A 163 -8.37 -2.14 8.11
CA HIS A 163 -7.74 -1.45 9.23
C HIS A 163 -6.22 -1.67 9.23
N GLU A 164 -5.49 -0.65 9.67
CA GLU A 164 -4.02 -0.67 9.68
C GLU A 164 -3.49 -1.22 11.02
N PRO A 165 -2.81 -2.38 11.03
CA PRO A 165 -2.15 -2.88 12.22
C PRO A 165 -0.93 -2.00 12.57
N LYS A 166 -0.86 -1.52 13.81
CA LYS A 166 0.29 -0.72 14.29
C LYS A 166 1.53 -1.56 14.58
N ASN A 167 1.36 -2.74 15.18
CA ASN A 167 2.44 -3.65 15.54
C ASN A 167 2.08 -5.07 15.09
N ILE A 168 2.95 -5.71 14.33
CA ILE A 168 2.83 -7.12 13.93
C ILE A 168 3.96 -7.87 14.60
N HIS A 169 3.63 -8.90 15.37
CA HIS A 169 4.60 -9.75 16.05
C HIS A 169 4.25 -11.23 15.85
N GLY A 170 5.16 -12.00 15.24
CA GLY A 170 4.94 -13.42 14.94
C GLY A 170 3.96 -13.70 13.79
N GLY A 171 3.57 -14.97 13.66
CA GLY A 171 2.58 -15.47 12.69
C GLY A 171 3.16 -16.04 11.38
N PHE A 172 2.57 -17.14 10.89
CA PHE A 172 2.79 -17.69 9.54
C PHE A 172 2.37 -16.69 8.42
N TRP A 173 1.72 -15.60 8.81
CA TRP A 173 1.15 -14.56 7.95
C TRP A 173 2.18 -13.81 7.10
N THR A 174 3.45 -13.75 7.50
CA THR A 174 4.51 -13.14 6.66
C THR A 174 5.18 -14.13 5.70
N LYS A 175 5.07 -15.45 5.96
CA LYS A 175 5.68 -16.52 5.15
C LYS A 175 4.75 -17.07 4.07
N GLY A 176 3.43 -17.03 4.30
CA GLY A 176 2.42 -17.50 3.34
C GLY A 176 2.05 -16.51 2.22
N LEU A 177 2.55 -15.28 2.27
CA LEU A 177 2.24 -14.24 1.28
C LEU A 177 3.13 -14.35 0.04
N SER A 178 2.58 -14.82 -1.08
CA SER A 178 3.31 -14.82 -2.34
C SER A 178 3.10 -13.51 -3.09
N ARG A 179 4.02 -12.56 -2.88
CA ARG A 179 4.05 -11.27 -3.61
C ARG A 179 4.08 -11.44 -5.13
N ARG A 180 4.65 -12.55 -5.62
CA ARG A 180 4.72 -12.89 -7.04
C ARG A 180 3.34 -13.25 -7.59
N LYS A 181 2.61 -14.15 -6.91
CA LYS A 181 1.25 -14.53 -7.31
C LYS A 181 0.31 -13.32 -7.29
N MET A 182 0.35 -12.53 -6.20
CA MET A 182 -0.44 -11.30 -6.09
C MET A 182 -0.14 -10.26 -7.18
N SER A 183 1.04 -10.28 -7.80
CA SER A 183 1.38 -9.36 -8.89
C SER A 183 0.91 -9.83 -10.27
N ASN A 184 0.67 -11.13 -10.46
CA ASN A 184 0.59 -11.75 -11.78
C ASN A 184 -0.84 -11.90 -12.34
N TYR A 185 -1.87 -11.66 -11.55
CA TYR A 185 -3.27 -11.70 -12.01
C TYR A 185 -3.87 -10.28 -12.09
N GLN A 186 -5.05 -10.08 -12.67
CA GLN A 186 -5.83 -8.84 -12.55
C GLN A 186 -7.21 -9.22 -11.97
N PRO A 187 -7.90 -8.31 -11.25
CA PRO A 187 -9.24 -8.62 -10.75
C PRO A 187 -10.12 -9.18 -11.87
N GLU A 188 -10.24 -8.46 -12.99
CA GLU A 188 -11.12 -8.78 -14.13
C GLU A 188 -10.97 -10.19 -14.73
N ASN A 189 -9.83 -10.86 -14.51
CA ASN A 189 -9.58 -12.23 -15.00
C ASN A 189 -9.38 -13.25 -13.87
N VAL A 190 -9.87 -12.94 -12.66
CA VAL A 190 -9.70 -13.80 -11.48
C VAL A 190 -10.35 -15.17 -11.68
N GLU A 191 -11.53 -15.23 -12.30
CA GLU A 191 -12.26 -16.49 -12.52
C GLU A 191 -11.44 -17.45 -13.41
N GLU A 192 -10.93 -16.97 -14.55
CA GLU A 192 -10.07 -17.75 -15.47
C GLU A 192 -8.79 -18.24 -14.77
N VAL A 193 -8.14 -17.37 -13.99
CA VAL A 193 -6.94 -17.73 -13.24
C VAL A 193 -7.22 -18.78 -12.17
N LEU A 194 -8.38 -18.75 -11.52
CA LEU A 194 -8.78 -19.75 -10.54
C LEU A 194 -9.08 -21.08 -11.23
N GLU A 195 -9.81 -21.08 -12.35
CA GLU A 195 -10.09 -22.27 -13.15
C GLU A 195 -8.79 -22.99 -13.55
N GLU A 196 -7.80 -22.28 -14.10
CA GLU A 196 -6.49 -22.85 -14.45
C GLU A 196 -5.78 -23.50 -13.23
N VAL A 197 -5.89 -22.86 -12.06
CA VAL A 197 -5.27 -23.37 -10.82
C VAL A 197 -5.97 -24.64 -10.34
N TYR A 198 -7.30 -24.68 -10.38
CA TYR A 198 -8.08 -25.85 -10.00
C TYR A 198 -7.83 -27.02 -10.96
N GLU A 199 -7.82 -26.79 -12.28
CA GLU A 199 -7.49 -27.82 -13.26
C GLU A 199 -6.08 -28.39 -13.07
N ALA A 200 -5.09 -27.54 -12.80
CA ALA A 200 -3.72 -27.98 -12.53
C ALA A 200 -3.62 -28.80 -11.23
N GLN A 201 -4.42 -28.49 -10.21
CA GLN A 201 -4.48 -29.26 -8.97
C GLN A 201 -5.13 -30.62 -9.19
N GLU A 202 -6.24 -30.67 -9.91
CA GLU A 202 -6.92 -31.92 -10.26
C GLU A 202 -6.02 -32.83 -11.12
N GLN A 203 -5.34 -32.29 -12.13
CA GLN A 203 -4.39 -33.08 -12.95
C GLN A 203 -3.20 -33.59 -12.14
N GLY A 204 -2.70 -32.80 -11.18
CA GLY A 204 -1.64 -33.21 -10.26
C GLY A 204 -2.07 -34.32 -9.31
N GLU A 205 -3.28 -34.24 -8.75
CA GLU A 205 -3.85 -35.28 -7.91
C GLU A 205 -4.14 -36.57 -8.69
N VAL A 206 -4.68 -36.47 -9.92
CA VAL A 206 -4.90 -37.63 -10.79
C VAL A 206 -3.58 -38.34 -11.12
N HIS A 207 -2.51 -37.57 -11.37
CA HIS A 207 -1.20 -38.16 -11.69
C HIS A 207 -0.55 -38.86 -10.49
N ASP A 208 -0.69 -38.30 -9.28
CA ASP A 208 -0.16 -38.87 -8.03
C ASP A 208 -0.99 -40.08 -7.54
N THR A 209 -2.30 -40.08 -7.84
CA THR A 209 -3.19 -41.23 -7.56
C THR A 209 -2.92 -42.39 -8.51
N ALA A 210 -2.68 -42.13 -9.81
CA ALA A 210 -2.31 -43.15 -10.78
C ALA A 210 -0.97 -43.83 -10.44
N GLN A 211 0.04 -43.07 -10.01
CA GLN A 211 1.35 -43.61 -9.60
C GLN A 211 1.29 -44.43 -8.30
N LYS A 212 0.35 -44.12 -7.39
CA LYS A 212 0.12 -44.91 -6.16
C LYS A 212 -0.60 -46.23 -6.42
N THR A 213 -1.47 -46.29 -7.42
CA THR A 213 -2.19 -47.52 -7.81
C THR A 213 -1.24 -48.50 -8.50
N GLU A 214 -0.38 -48.03 -9.41
CA GLU A 214 0.65 -48.88 -10.07
C GLU A 214 1.67 -49.49 -9.10
N LYS A 215 2.02 -48.79 -8.02
CA LYS A 215 2.94 -49.32 -6.98
C LYS A 215 2.32 -50.32 -6.01
N LYS A 216 1.00 -50.52 -6.02
CA LYS A 216 0.31 -51.49 -5.17
C LYS A 216 0.05 -52.84 -5.86
N GLU A 217 0.26 -52.92 -7.17
CA GLU A 217 0.10 -54.16 -7.95
C GLU A 217 1.42 -54.92 -8.21
N ILE A 218 2.52 -54.53 -7.54
CA ILE A 218 3.82 -55.22 -7.55
C ILE A 218 4.14 -55.79 -6.17
#